data_AF-A0A9D7SFY7-F1
#
_entry.id   AF-A0A9D7SFY7-F1
#
_cell.length_a   1.000
_cell.length_b   1.000
_cell.length_c   1.000
_cell.angle_alpha   90.00
_cell.angle_beta   90.00
_cell.angle_gamma   90.00
#
_symmetry.space_group_name_H-M   'P 1'
#
loop_
_entity.id
_entity.type
_entity.pdbx_description
1 polymer ?
#
loop_
_entity_poly.entity_id
_entity_poly.type
_entity_poly.pdbx_seq_one_letter_code
_entity_poly.pdbx_strand_id
1 'polypeptide(L)' 'MFATNSVERPNPIEFLRARVVELHPESGLIRVEGLDVEDGAPILDIRPVTSPHHRLIKPGE' A
#
# COMPACT_ATOMS: atom_id res chain seq x y z
N MET A 1 19.88 3.33 2.18
CA MET A 1 18.69 2.82 2.88
C MET A 1 17.57 3.87 2.94
N PHE A 2 17.66 4.96 3.72
CA PHE A 2 16.54 5.91 3.86
C PHE A 2 16.22 6.74 2.61
N ALA A 3 17.17 6.87 1.68
CA ALA A 3 16.95 7.51 0.38
C ALA A 3 16.38 6.56 -0.69
N THR A 4 16.01 5.32 -0.33
CA THR A 4 15.58 4.27 -1.25
C THR A 4 14.36 3.52 -0.73
N ASN A 5 13.67 2.80 -1.61
CA ASN A 5 12.61 1.86 -1.24
C ASN A 5 13.11 0.41 -1.09
N SER A 6 14.41 0.16 -0.83
CA SER A 6 14.96 -1.20 -0.66
C SER A 6 14.41 -1.93 0.58
N VAL A 7 14.01 -3.19 0.43
CA VAL A 7 13.54 -4.10 1.50
C VAL A 7 14.58 -4.37 2.59
N GLU A 8 15.86 -4.19 2.28
CA GLU A 8 16.96 -4.33 3.24
C GLU A 8 17.03 -3.11 4.17
N ARG A 9 16.20 -3.12 5.22
CA ARG A 9 16.08 -2.06 6.23
C ARG A 9 15.80 -2.66 7.62
N PRO A 10 16.10 -1.94 8.73
CA PRO A 10 15.90 -2.44 10.09
C PRO A 10 14.47 -2.90 10.37
N ASN A 11 13.48 -2.23 9.77
CA ASN A 11 12.07 -2.63 9.81
C ASN A 11 11.59 -2.89 8.38
N PRO A 12 11.58 -4.15 7.89
CA PRO A 12 11.28 -4.52 6.50
C PRO A 12 9.78 -4.41 6.19
N ILE A 13 9.25 -3.20 6.32
CA ILE A 13 7.83 -2.88 6.09
C ILE A 13 7.72 -2.11 4.79
N GLU A 14 6.90 -2.59 3.88
CA GLU A 14 6.60 -1.91 2.62
C GLU A 14 5.31 -1.10 2.71
N PHE A 15 5.24 -0.03 1.90
CA PHE A 15 4.03 0.77 1.75
C PHE A 15 3.55 0.69 0.31
N LEU A 16 2.43 0.01 0.10
CA LEU A 16 1.86 -0.25 -1.20
C LEU A 16 0.49 0.40 -1.34
N ARG A 17 0.12 0.70 -2.59
CA ARG A 17 -1.23 1.17 -2.93
C ARG A 17 -1.84 0.17 -3.88
N ALA A 18 -3.07 -0.21 -3.59
CA ALA A 18 -3.86 -1.07 -4.45
C ALA A 18 -5.21 -0.42 -4.72
N ARG A 19 -5.76 -0.70 -5.90
CA ARG A 19 -7.14 -0.34 -6.23
C ARG A 19 -8.03 -1.47 -5.76
N VAL A 20 -9.00 -1.17 -4.89
CA VAL A 20 -10.05 -2.12 -4.55
C VAL A 20 -10.92 -2.35 -5.78
N VAL A 21 -11.11 -3.61 -6.15
CA VAL A 21 -11.94 -4.01 -7.30
C VAL A 21 -13.19 -4.77 -6.88
N GLU A 22 -13.16 -5.43 -5.71
CA GLU A 22 -14.30 -6.16 -5.16
C GLU A 22 -14.16 -6.31 -3.64
N LEU A 23 -15.30 -6.38 -2.95
CA LEU A 23 -15.38 -6.61 -1.52
C LEU A 23 -16.30 -7.82 -1.24
N HIS A 24 -15.82 -8.74 -0.41
CA HIS A 24 -16.58 -9.89 0.08
C HIS A 24 -16.63 -9.85 1.62
N PRO A 25 -17.56 -9.08 2.21
CA PRO A 25 -17.59 -8.84 3.66
C PRO A 25 -17.78 -10.12 4.48
N GLU A 26 -18.61 -11.05 3.99
CA GLU A 26 -18.93 -12.31 4.69
C GLU A 26 -17.70 -13.21 4.85
N SER A 27 -16.78 -13.19 3.89
CA SER A 27 -15.53 -13.96 3.94
C SER A 27 -14.33 -13.12 4.41
N GLY A 28 -14.54 -11.82 4.70
CA GLY A 28 -13.45 -10.90 5.04
C GLY A 28 -12.41 -10.69 3.94
N LEU A 29 -12.80 -10.81 2.65
CA LEU A 29 -11.86 -10.71 1.53
C LEU A 29 -11.99 -9.37 0.80
N ILE A 30 -10.84 -8.80 0.42
CA ILE A 30 -10.74 -7.62 -0.42
C ILE A 30 -9.96 -8.04 -1.67
N ARG A 31 -10.58 -7.94 -2.84
CA ARG A 31 -9.86 -8.15 -4.11
C ARG A 31 -9.31 -6.82 -4.57
N VAL A 32 -8.04 -6.82 -4.91
CA VAL A 32 -7.30 -5.62 -5.27
C VAL A 32 -6.48 -5.85 -6.54
N GLU A 33 -6.11 -4.76 -7.19
CA GLU A 33 -5.17 -4.75 -8.32
C GLU A 33 -4.01 -3.79 -8.05
N GLY A 34 -2.85 -4.08 -8.66
CA GLY A 34 -1.66 -3.23 -8.62
C GLY A 34 -0.69 -3.52 -7.48
N LEU A 35 -0.79 -4.68 -6.83
CA LEU A 35 0.22 -5.17 -5.89
C LEU A 35 1.24 -6.06 -6.62
N ASP A 36 2.51 -5.85 -6.30
CA ASP A 36 3.63 -6.69 -6.72
C ASP A 36 4.22 -7.33 -5.46
N VAL A 37 3.48 -8.31 -4.92
CA VAL A 37 3.82 -9.00 -3.67
C VAL A 37 3.73 -10.50 -3.86
N GLU A 38 4.56 -11.24 -3.12
CA GLU A 38 4.51 -12.68 -3.09
C GLU A 38 3.21 -13.18 -2.44
N ASP A 39 2.72 -14.33 -2.91
CA ASP A 39 1.57 -14.98 -2.29
C ASP A 39 1.88 -15.35 -0.83
N GLY A 40 0.92 -15.09 0.06
CA GLY A 40 1.10 -15.29 1.50
C GLY A 40 1.88 -14.20 2.24
N ALA A 41 2.28 -13.11 1.57
CA ALA A 41 2.91 -11.97 2.24
C ALA A 41 2.02 -11.42 3.39
N PRO A 42 2.56 -11.22 4.61
CA PRO A 42 1.77 -10.78 5.75
C PRO A 42 1.36 -9.31 5.62
N ILE A 43 0.09 -9.03 5.92
CA ILE A 43 -0.45 -7.66 5.97
C ILE A 43 -0.44 -7.17 7.41
N LEU A 44 0.20 -6.01 7.63
CA LEU A 44 0.27 -5.38 8.95
C LEU A 44 -0.84 -4.34 9.18
N ASP A 45 -1.21 -3.58 8.15
CA ASP A 45 -2.21 -2.50 8.23
C ASP A 45 -2.86 -2.24 6.86
N ILE A 46 -4.10 -1.74 6.89
CA ILE A 46 -4.84 -1.27 5.71
C ILE A 46 -5.48 0.07 6.05
N ARG A 47 -5.15 1.11 5.27
CA ARG A 47 -5.71 2.45 5.45
C ARG A 47 -6.26 3.03 4.16
N PRO A 48 -7.36 3.81 4.20
CA PRO A 48 -7.84 4.55 3.03
C PRO A 48 -6.75 5.46 2.45
N VAL A 49 -6.68 5.54 1.12
CA VAL A 49 -5.71 6.38 0.41
C VAL A 49 -5.95 7.87 0.64
N THR A 50 -7.11 8.24 1.21
CA THR A 50 -7.47 9.61 1.62
C THR A 50 -6.65 10.05 2.83
N SER A 51 -5.41 10.41 2.59
CA SER A 51 -4.60 11.19 3.52
C SER A 51 -3.91 12.32 2.74
N PRO A 52 -3.99 13.58 3.21
CA PRO A 52 -3.36 14.73 2.55
C PRO A 52 -1.83 14.61 2.44
N HIS A 53 -1.22 13.64 3.11
CA HIS A 53 0.23 13.40 3.11
C HIS A 53 0.83 12.91 1.78
N HIS A 54 0.02 12.63 0.75
CA HIS A 54 0.55 12.24 -0.58
C HIS A 54 0.28 13.27 -1.69
N ARG A 55 -0.44 14.36 -1.41
CA ARG A 55 -0.55 15.45 -2.39
C ARG A 55 0.62 16.41 -2.17
N LEU A 56 1.81 16.02 -2.61
CA LEU A 56 2.79 17.01 -3.04
C LEU A 56 2.26 17.62 -4.33
N ILE A 57 1.32 18.56 -4.21
CA ILE A 57 0.99 19.44 -5.32
C ILE A 57 2.24 20.30 -5.50
N LYS A 58 2.87 20.26 -6.68
CA LYS A 58 3.83 21.31 -7.03
C LYS A 58 3.06 22.62 -7.08
N PRO A 59 3.44 23.66 -6.33
CA PRO A 59 2.85 24.98 -6.52
C PRO A 59 3.09 25.42 -7.98
N GLY A 60 2.03 25.52 -8.79
CA GLY A 60 2.09 26.03 -10.18
C GLY A 60 1.77 25.04 -11.31
N GLU A 61 1.34 23.82 -11.03
CA GLU A 61 0.67 22.91 -12.01
C GLU A 61 -0.80 22.67 -11.62
#